data_AF-A0A5D2MND6-F1
#
_entry.id   AF-A0A5D2MND6-F1
#
_cell.length_a   1.000
_cell.length_b   1.000
_cell.length_c   1.000
_cell.angle_alpha   90.00
_cell.angle_beta   90.00
_cell.angle_gamma   90.00
#
_symmetry.space_group_name_H-M   'P 1'
#
loop_
_entity.id
_entity.type
_entity.pdbx_description
1 polymer ?
#
loop_
_entity_poly.entity_id
_entity_poly.type
_entity_poly.pdbx_seq_one_letter_code
_entity_poly.pdbx_strand_id
1 'polypeptide(L)'
;MEPGGEVIAMAEAALETERESLRARQLALEAKISERAVLLKRKRMMAAKEADKQKVIANFMLFIEAIEKNDMETANKFDEKAMKNTIFTMMSDAGGFGKKK
;
A
#
# COMPACT_ATOMS: atom_id res chain seq x y z
N MET A 1 36.03 41.99 -30.44
CA MET A 1 34.97 41.28 -29.70
C MET A 1 34.84 41.99 -28.37
N GLU A 2 33.67 42.52 -28.04
CA GLU A 2 33.42 43.27 -26.80
C GLU A 2 33.44 42.30 -25.60
N PRO A 3 34.33 42.47 -24.61
CA PRO A 3 34.49 41.53 -23.49
C PRO A 3 33.22 41.35 -22.65
N GLY A 4 32.28 42.30 -22.69
CA GLY A 4 31.01 42.22 -21.98
C GLY A 4 29.99 41.24 -22.59
N GLY A 5 30.07 40.94 -23.89
CA GLY A 5 29.10 40.07 -24.57
C GLY A 5 29.26 38.58 -24.22
N GLU A 6 30.51 38.12 -24.08
CA GLU A 6 30.81 36.74 -23.69
C GLU A 6 30.41 36.45 -22.23
N VAL A 7 30.60 37.44 -21.33
CA VAL A 7 30.19 37.32 -19.92
C VAL A 7 28.67 37.21 -19.77
N ILE A 8 27.91 37.97 -20.58
CA ILE A 8 26.45 37.92 -20.59
C ILE A 8 25.96 36.55 -21.11
N ALA A 9 26.51 36.06 -22.22
CA ALA A 9 26.14 34.75 -22.76
C ALA A 9 26.46 33.60 -21.80
N MET A 10 27.58 33.67 -21.10
CA MET A 10 27.97 32.66 -20.10
C MET A 10 27.03 32.68 -18.88
N ALA A 11 26.60 33.87 -18.44
CA ALA A 11 25.62 34.01 -17.36
C ALA A 11 24.23 33.48 -17.74
N GLU A 12 23.78 33.73 -18.98
CA GLU A 12 22.51 33.19 -19.50
C GLU A 12 22.53 31.66 -19.61
N ALA A 13 23.62 31.09 -20.10
CA ALA A 13 23.79 29.63 -20.17
C ALA A 13 23.79 28.98 -18.77
N ALA A 14 24.44 29.60 -17.80
CA ALA A 14 24.44 29.13 -16.41
C ALA A 14 23.02 29.19 -15.81
N LEU A 15 22.27 30.28 -16.06
CA LEU A 15 20.89 30.42 -15.59
C LEU A 15 19.97 29.35 -16.19
N GLU A 16 20.08 29.06 -17.48
CA GLU A 16 19.25 28.03 -18.12
C GLU A 16 19.59 26.62 -17.61
N THR A 17 20.88 26.35 -17.35
CA THR A 17 21.32 25.09 -16.73
C THR A 17 20.70 24.91 -15.33
N GLU A 18 20.69 25.96 -14.51
CA GLU A 18 20.05 25.92 -13.19
C GLU A 18 18.53 25.73 -13.27
N ARG A 19 17.87 26.36 -14.26
CA ARG A 19 16.43 26.14 -14.50
C ARG A 19 16.15 24.70 -14.91
N GLU A 20 16.96 24.12 -15.78
CA GLU A 20 16.81 22.73 -16.20
C GLU A 20 17.04 21.76 -15.03
N SER A 21 18.08 22.00 -14.23
CA SER A 21 18.35 21.26 -12.98
C SER A 21 17.16 21.32 -12.02
N LEU A 22 16.57 22.50 -11.84
CA LEU A 22 15.38 22.67 -10.99
C LEU A 22 14.17 21.91 -11.54
N ARG A 23 13.90 21.99 -12.84
CA ARG A 23 12.82 21.22 -13.50
C ARG A 23 13.01 19.71 -13.31
N ALA A 24 14.24 19.21 -13.50
CA ALA A 24 14.55 17.80 -13.29
C ALA A 24 14.31 17.36 -11.84
N ARG A 25 14.69 18.19 -10.86
CA ARG A 25 14.44 17.92 -9.43
C ARG A 25 12.95 17.93 -9.08
N GLN A 26 12.18 18.84 -9.67
CA GLN A 26 10.73 18.90 -9.48
C GLN A 26 10.05 17.61 -10.00
N LEU A 27 10.38 17.19 -11.23
CA LEU A 27 9.86 15.94 -11.80
C LEU A 27 10.24 14.72 -10.94
N ALA A 28 11.48 14.66 -10.46
CA ALA A 28 11.93 13.58 -9.58
C ALA A 28 11.16 13.57 -8.23
N LEU A 29 10.83 14.74 -7.69
CA LEU A 29 10.04 14.86 -6.48
C LEU A 29 8.60 14.38 -6.70
N GLU A 30 7.96 14.79 -7.80
CA GLU A 30 6.60 14.36 -8.16
C GLU A 30 6.51 12.85 -8.36
N ALA A 31 7.53 12.25 -8.99
CA ALA A 31 7.63 10.80 -9.13
C ALA A 31 7.68 10.09 -7.76
N LYS A 32 8.51 10.59 -6.83
CA LYS A 32 8.59 10.03 -5.47
C LYS A 32 7.31 10.21 -4.66
N ILE A 33 6.60 11.33 -4.83
CA ILE A 33 5.30 11.57 -4.18
C ILE A 33 4.29 10.55 -4.70
N SER A 34 4.26 10.32 -6.01
CA SER A 34 3.36 9.35 -6.65
C SER A 34 3.65 7.92 -6.19
N GLU A 35 4.92 7.52 -6.17
CA GLU A 35 5.34 6.22 -5.64
C GLU A 35 4.93 6.03 -4.18
N ARG A 36 5.15 7.05 -3.34
CA ARG A 36 4.75 7.03 -1.93
C ARG A 36 3.23 6.87 -1.77
N ALA A 37 2.43 7.52 -2.62
CA ALA A 37 0.97 7.38 -2.59
C ALA A 37 0.53 5.94 -2.89
N VAL A 38 1.13 5.31 -3.91
CA VAL A 38 0.90 3.89 -4.24
C VAL A 38 1.29 2.98 -3.08
N LEU A 39 2.46 3.19 -2.48
CA LEU A 39 2.92 2.39 -1.34
C LEU A 39 2.01 2.54 -0.11
N LEU A 40 1.53 3.75 0.19
CA LEU A 40 0.58 3.96 1.28
C LEU A 40 -0.75 3.24 1.03
N LYS A 41 -1.27 3.30 -0.20
CA LYS A 41 -2.47 2.54 -0.58
C LYS A 41 -2.24 1.05 -0.39
N ARG A 42 -1.10 0.52 -0.85
CA ARG A 42 -0.72 -0.89 -0.68
C ARG A 42 -0.61 -1.27 0.80
N LYS A 43 0.03 -0.45 1.62
CA LYS A 43 0.15 -0.67 3.07
C LYS A 43 -1.21 -0.78 3.73
N ARG A 44 -2.15 0.12 3.40
CA ARG A 44 -3.53 0.07 3.93
C ARG A 44 -4.27 -1.21 3.53
N MET A 45 -4.15 -1.61 2.25
CA MET A 45 -4.77 -2.86 1.78
C MET A 45 -4.20 -4.09 2.50
N MET A 46 -2.87 -4.16 2.68
CA MET A 46 -2.25 -5.25 3.43
C MET A 46 -2.68 -5.26 4.90
N ALA A 47 -2.78 -4.08 5.53
CA ALA A 47 -3.25 -3.97 6.92
C ALA A 47 -4.71 -4.43 7.07
N ALA A 48 -5.59 -4.09 6.12
CA ALA A 48 -6.97 -4.57 6.11
C ALA A 48 -7.03 -6.11 5.97
N LYS A 49 -6.27 -6.68 5.04
CA LYS A 49 -6.18 -8.14 4.88
C LYS A 49 -5.69 -8.84 6.16
N GLU A 50 -4.73 -8.23 6.87
CA GLU A 50 -4.24 -8.78 8.12
C GLU A 50 -5.28 -8.66 9.24
N ALA A 51 -6.01 -7.55 9.33
CA ALA A 51 -7.11 -7.39 10.27
C ALA A 51 -8.23 -8.43 10.04
N ASP A 52 -8.55 -8.73 8.79
CA ASP A 52 -9.53 -9.77 8.46
C ASP A 52 -9.07 -11.17 8.94
N LYS A 53 -7.78 -11.50 8.78
CA LYS A 53 -7.23 -12.77 9.31
C LYS A 53 -7.31 -12.83 10.82
N GLN A 54 -6.92 -11.75 11.51
CA GLN A 54 -6.98 -11.67 12.97
C GLN A 54 -8.43 -11.84 13.47
N LYS A 55 -9.41 -11.27 12.76
CA LYS A 55 -10.83 -11.43 13.07
C LYS A 55 -11.30 -12.89 12.96
N VAL A 56 -10.86 -13.61 11.92
CA VAL A 56 -11.18 -15.04 11.78
C VAL A 56 -10.62 -15.85 12.94
N ILE A 57 -9.35 -15.60 13.32
CA ILE A 57 -8.71 -16.28 14.45
C ILE A 57 -9.46 -15.97 15.76
N ALA A 58 -9.77 -14.70 16.03
CA ALA A 58 -10.47 -14.29 17.24
C ALA A 58 -11.86 -14.96 17.35
N ASN A 59 -12.64 -14.99 16.27
CA ASN A 59 -13.94 -15.66 16.25
C ASN A 59 -13.81 -17.16 16.51
N PHE A 60 -12.78 -17.81 15.97
CA PHE A 60 -12.53 -19.23 16.20
C PHE A 60 -12.11 -19.51 17.65
N MET A 61 -11.25 -18.68 18.25
CA MET A 61 -10.87 -18.81 19.66
C MET A 61 -12.08 -18.66 20.59
N LEU A 62 -12.96 -17.69 20.34
CA LEU A 62 -14.21 -17.52 21.10
C LEU A 62 -15.11 -18.75 21.02
N PHE A 63 -15.18 -19.40 19.86
CA PHE A 63 -15.92 -20.65 19.71
C PHE A 63 -15.30 -21.78 20.54
N ILE A 64 -13.97 -21.96 20.47
CA ILE A 64 -13.28 -22.98 21.29
C ILE A 64 -13.49 -22.72 22.79
N GLU A 65 -13.36 -21.47 23.24
CA GLU A 65 -13.63 -21.12 24.64
C GLU A 65 -15.07 -21.42 25.06
N ALA A 66 -16.05 -21.18 24.18
CA ALA A 66 -17.45 -21.50 24.46
C ALA A 66 -17.66 -23.01 24.62
N ILE A 67 -17.01 -23.82 23.77
CA ILE A 67 -17.02 -25.29 23.90
C ILE A 67 -16.37 -25.74 25.21
N GLU A 68 -15.20 -25.20 25.55
CA GLU A 68 -14.49 -25.52 26.80
C GLU A 68 -15.32 -25.18 28.05
N LYS A 69 -16.09 -24.08 28.01
CA LYS A 69 -16.97 -23.64 29.09
C LYS A 69 -18.35 -24.31 29.07
N ASN A 70 -18.61 -25.21 28.12
CA ASN A 70 -19.92 -25.80 27.87
C ASN A 70 -21.05 -24.76 27.65
N ASP A 71 -20.69 -23.57 27.15
CA ASP A 71 -21.60 -22.51 26.77
C ASP A 71 -22.14 -22.77 25.36
N MET A 72 -23.16 -23.64 25.30
CA MET A 72 -23.79 -24.04 24.04
C MET A 72 -24.56 -22.89 23.39
N GLU A 73 -24.96 -21.86 24.14
CA GLU A 73 -25.64 -20.69 23.55
C GLU A 73 -24.67 -19.89 22.67
N THR A 74 -23.47 -19.64 23.18
CA THR A 74 -22.41 -18.95 22.40
C THR A 74 -21.83 -19.85 21.32
N ALA A 75 -21.61 -21.13 21.60
CA ALA A 75 -21.05 -22.07 20.62
C ALA A 75 -21.96 -22.23 19.39
N ASN A 76 -23.29 -22.29 19.59
CA ASN A 76 -24.25 -22.44 18.48
C ASN A 76 -24.37 -21.19 17.61
N LYS A 77 -23.89 -20.02 18.07
CA LYS A 77 -23.84 -18.79 17.27
C LYS A 77 -22.65 -18.75 16.30
N PHE A 78 -21.75 -19.73 16.37
CA PHE A 78 -20.60 -19.81 15.47
C PHE A 78 -21.02 -20.13 14.04
N ASP A 79 -20.78 -19.19 13.12
CA ASP A 79 -21.08 -19.36 11.70
C ASP A 79 -19.90 -20.02 10.96
N GLU A 80 -19.88 -21.35 11.00
CA GLU A 80 -18.87 -22.16 10.32
C GLU A 80 -18.81 -21.87 8.81
N LYS A 81 -19.96 -21.63 8.18
CA LYS A 81 -20.05 -21.38 6.74
C LYS A 81 -19.43 -20.04 6.38
N ALA A 82 -19.71 -18.99 7.14
CA ALA A 82 -19.08 -17.70 6.96
C ALA A 82 -17.56 -17.78 7.17
N MET A 83 -17.08 -18.54 8.16
CA MET A 83 -15.65 -18.75 8.38
C MET A 83 -14.99 -19.45 7.19
N LYS A 84 -15.55 -20.57 6.71
CA LYS A 84 -15.04 -21.31 5.54
C LYS A 84 -14.98 -20.43 4.30
N ASN A 85 -16.03 -19.65 4.02
CA ASN A 85 -16.07 -18.72 2.89
C ASN A 85 -15.00 -17.63 3.01
N THR A 86 -14.77 -17.12 4.21
CA THR A 86 -13.73 -16.10 4.47
C THR A 86 -12.34 -16.67 4.22
N ILE A 87 -12.03 -17.86 4.74
CA ILE A 87 -10.75 -18.55 4.51
C ILE A 87 -10.55 -18.83 3.01
N PHE A 88 -11.58 -19.34 2.33
CA PHE A 88 -11.52 -19.61 0.89
C PHE A 88 -11.23 -18.36 0.06
N THR A 89 -11.87 -17.24 0.42
CA THR A 89 -11.63 -15.93 -0.22
C THR A 89 -10.19 -15.47 0.01
N MET A 90 -9.68 -15.59 1.24
CA MET A 90 -8.29 -15.24 1.57
C MET A 90 -7.26 -16.09 0.80
N MET A 91 -7.53 -17.39 0.63
CA MET A 91 -6.67 -18.29 -0.14
C MET A 91 -6.67 -17.96 -1.63
N SER A 92 -7.85 -17.62 -2.18
CA SER A 92 -8.00 -17.27 -3.59
C SER A 92 -7.31 -15.95 -3.94
N ASP A 93 -7.35 -14.97 -3.03
CA ASP A 93 -6.69 -13.67 -3.17
C ASP A 93 -5.15 -13.74 -3.09
N ALA A 94 -4.58 -14.85 -2.59
CA ALA A 94 -3.13 -15.03 -2.48
C ALA A 94 -2.46 -15.33 -3.84
N GLY A 95 -3.22 -15.77 -4.85
CA GLY A 95 -2.69 -16.22 -6.16
C GLY A 95 -2.61 -15.16 -7.27
N GLY A 96 -2.97 -13.90 -7.01
CA GLY A 96 -3.28 -12.93 -8.07
C GLY A 96 -2.21 -11.86 -8.41
N PHE A 97 -1.02 -11.88 -7.82
CA PHE A 97 -0.05 -10.77 -7.97
C PHE A 97 1.03 -11.00 -9.03
N GLY A 98 0.64 -11.59 -10.18
CA GLY A 98 1.57 -11.97 -11.25
C GLY A 98 1.14 -11.64 -12.69
N LYS A 99 0.00 -10.98 -12.93
CA LYS A 99 -0.35 -10.55 -14.29
C LYS A 99 -0.21 -9.04 -14.43
N LYS A 100 1.00 -8.62 -14.82
CA LYS A 100 1.20 -7.37 -15.57
C LYS A 100 0.30 -7.46 -16.81
N LYS A 101 -0.65 -6.54 -16.93
CA LYS A 101 -1.16 -6.12 -18.23
C LYS A 101 -0.24 -5.02 -18.75
#